data_AF-A0A820QRQ0-F1
#
_entry.id   AF-A0A820QRQ0-F1
#
_cell.length_a   1.000
_cell.length_b   1.000
_cell.length_c   1.000
_cell.angle_alpha   90.00
_cell.angle_beta   90.00
_cell.angle_gamma   90.00
#
_symmetry.space_group_name_H-M   'P 1'
#
loop_
_entity.id
_entity.type
_entity.pdbx_description
1 polymer ?
#
loop_
_entity_poly.entity_id
_entity_poly.type
_entity_poly.pdbx_seq_one_letter_code
_entity_poly.pdbx_strand_id
1 'polypeptide(L)' 'ESRRKTPVIVAIKGKDREFGDAAISRSSKIPAQSYMYLRELVGKTLDNPIIEQYLKRFPYYKLKTDAQTHQLVFQHDR' A
#
# COMPACT_ATOMS: atom_id res chain seq x y z
N GLU A 1 3.62 23.83 -6.87
CA GLU A 1 2.17 23.91 -7.12
C GLU A 1 1.44 23.54 -5.83
N SER A 2 0.57 24.41 -5.30
CA SER A 2 -0.13 24.16 -4.03
C SER A 2 -1.48 23.50 -4.30
N ARG A 3 -1.66 22.26 -3.85
CA ARG A 3 -2.90 21.50 -4.02
C ARG A 3 -3.71 21.54 -2.72
N ARG A 4 -5.04 21.70 -2.84
CA ARG A 4 -5.97 21.71 -1.69
C ARG A 4 -6.31 20.31 -1.14
N LYS A 5 -5.84 19.24 -1.79
CA LYS A 5 -6.11 17.84 -1.42
C LYS A 5 -4.80 17.08 -1.27
N THR A 6 -4.61 16.44 -0.12
CA THR A 6 -3.48 15.54 0.11
C THR A 6 -3.86 14.11 -0.31
N PRO A 7 -3.13 13.50 -1.26
CA PRO A 7 -3.37 12.12 -1.65
C PRO A 7 -3.12 11.13 -0.51
N VAL A 8 -3.95 10.09 -0.40
CA VAL A 8 -3.77 9.01 0.58
C VAL A 8 -2.83 7.96 0.02
N ILE A 9 -1.53 8.21 0.18
CA ILE A 9 -0.44 7.34 -0.26
C ILE A 9 0.76 7.50 0.68
N VAL A 10 1.45 6.39 0.91
CA VAL A 10 2.69 6.33 1.71
C VAL A 10 3.75 5.61 0.90
N ALA A 11 4.93 6.20 0.73
CA ALA A 11 6.08 5.51 0.16
C ALA A 11 7.12 5.26 1.24
N ILE A 12 7.59 4.02 1.36
CA ILE A 12 8.56 3.60 2.38
C ILE A 12 9.82 3.13 1.69
N LYS A 13 10.96 3.76 1.96
CA LYS A 13 12.27 3.34 1.43
C LYS A 13 13.28 3.28 2.57
N GLY A 14 13.65 2.07 2.99
CA GLY A 14 14.52 1.88 4.14
C GLY A 14 13.89 2.47 5.41
N LYS A 15 14.48 3.55 5.94
CA LYS A 15 13.95 4.27 7.12
C LYS A 15 13.06 5.47 6.75
N ASP A 16 13.11 5.89 5.49
CA ASP A 16 12.42 7.10 5.03
C ASP A 16 10.98 6.79 4.68
N ARG A 17 10.09 7.71 5.07
CA ARG A 17 8.66 7.65 4.78
C ARG A 17 8.24 8.96 4.14
N GLU A 18 7.70 8.88 2.93
CA GLU A 18 7.12 10.00 2.21
C GLU A 18 5.59 9.86 2.17
N PHE A 19 4.90 10.99 2.12
CA PHE A 19 3.44 11.07 2.13
C PHE A 19 2.94 12.03 1.05
N GLY A 20 1.69 11.85 0.63
CA GLY A 20 1.02 12.76 -0.28
C GLY A 20 1.74 12.90 -1.63
N ASP A 21 1.94 14.13 -2.10
CA ASP A 21 2.50 14.40 -3.42
C ASP A 21 3.94 13.87 -3.59
N ALA A 22 4.75 13.86 -2.52
CA ALA A 22 6.10 13.30 -2.55
C ALA A 22 6.05 11.78 -2.83
N ALA A 23 5.17 11.08 -2.12
CA ALA A 23 4.96 9.64 -2.33
C ALA A 23 4.33 9.30 -3.69
N ILE A 24 3.48 10.17 -4.25
CA ILE A 24 3.02 10.04 -5.65
C ILE A 24 4.21 10.11 -6.61
N SER A 25 5.07 11.12 -6.46
CA SER A 25 6.25 11.26 -7.32
C SER A 25 7.11 9.98 -7.28
N ARG A 26 7.27 9.42 -6.07
CA ARG A 26 8.06 8.21 -5.83
C ARG A 26 7.40 6.91 -6.32
N SER A 27 6.07 6.81 -6.31
CA SER A 27 5.35 5.58 -6.71
C SER A 27 5.56 5.19 -8.17
N SER A 28 5.81 6.16 -9.04
CA SER A 28 6.17 5.91 -10.44
C SER A 28 7.50 5.15 -10.59
N LYS A 29 8.42 5.30 -9.63
CA LYS A 29 9.77 4.70 -9.67
C LYS A 29 9.89 3.42 -8.85
N ILE A 30 9.22 3.37 -7.70
CA ILE A 30 9.30 2.23 -6.77
C ILE A 30 7.89 1.76 -6.34
N PRO A 31 7.06 1.29 -7.27
CA PRO A 31 5.65 0.98 -7.01
C PRO A 31 5.44 -0.03 -5.87
N ALA A 32 6.32 -1.04 -5.75
CA ALA A 32 6.27 -2.05 -4.69
C ALA A 32 6.44 -1.48 -3.26
N GLN A 33 7.08 -0.31 -3.16
CA GLN A 33 7.38 0.38 -1.90
C GLN A 33 6.42 1.55 -1.63
N SER A 34 5.49 1.82 -2.54
CA SER A 34 4.49 2.88 -2.42
C SER A 34 3.12 2.27 -2.24
N TYR A 35 2.44 2.55 -1.14
CA TYR A 35 1.18 1.97 -0.71
C TYR A 35 0.01 2.95 -0.87
N MET A 36 -1.00 2.56 -1.64
CA MET A 36 -2.19 3.35 -1.91
C MET A 36 -3.47 2.50 -1.79
N TYR A 37 -4.62 3.17 -1.69
CA TYR A 37 -5.94 2.53 -1.48
C TYR A 37 -6.01 1.63 -0.23
N LEU A 38 -5.16 1.89 0.78
CA LEU A 38 -5.09 1.09 2.00
C LEU A 38 -6.42 0.98 2.76
N ARG A 39 -7.27 2.03 2.68
CA ARG A 39 -8.61 2.03 3.30
C ARG A 39 -9.51 0.93 2.79
N GLU A 40 -9.31 0.47 1.55
CA GLU A 40 -10.11 -0.61 0.97
C GLU A 40 -9.78 -1.97 1.55
N LEU A 41 -8.66 -2.12 2.28
CA LEU A 41 -8.20 -3.40 2.81
C LEU A 41 -8.51 -3.58 4.29
N VAL A 42 -8.84 -2.50 5.00
CA VAL A 42 -9.05 -2.51 6.45
C VAL A 42 -10.19 -3.46 6.81
N GLY A 43 -9.94 -4.37 7.74
CA GLY A 43 -10.92 -5.35 8.23
C GLY A 43 -11.25 -6.48 7.25
N LYS A 44 -10.53 -6.60 6.13
CA LYS A 44 -10.70 -7.70 5.17
C LYS A 44 -9.69 -8.82 5.43
N THR A 45 -10.01 -9.98 4.87
CA THR A 45 -9.21 -11.21 4.89
C THR A 45 -8.75 -11.56 3.46
N LEU A 46 -7.74 -12.43 3.31
CA LEU A 46 -7.16 -12.77 2.00
C LEU A 46 -8.14 -13.40 1.01
N ASP A 47 -9.16 -14.10 1.50
CA ASP A 47 -10.23 -14.73 0.73
C ASP A 47 -11.29 -13.73 0.23
N ASN A 48 -11.21 -12.46 0.63
CA ASN A 48 -12.16 -11.45 0.20
C ASN A 48 -11.94 -11.07 -1.28
N PRO A 49 -12.97 -11.06 -2.14
CA PRO A 49 -12.83 -10.76 -3.56
C PRO A 49 -12.29 -9.35 -3.85
N ILE A 50 -12.46 -8.40 -2.91
CA ILE A 50 -11.87 -7.06 -3.03
C ILE A 50 -10.34 -7.12 -2.92
N ILE A 51 -9.80 -8.03 -2.10
CA ILE A 51 -8.34 -8.23 -2.03
C ILE A 51 -7.81 -8.83 -3.33
N GLU A 52 -8.55 -9.75 -3.94
CA GLU A 52 -8.20 -10.30 -5.26
C GLU A 52 -8.15 -9.20 -6.34
N GLN A 53 -9.15 -8.32 -6.39
CA GLN A 53 -9.17 -7.18 -7.31
C GLN A 53 -8.04 -6.18 -7.01
N TYR A 54 -7.76 -5.94 -5.73
CA TYR A 54 -6.66 -5.08 -5.32
C TYR A 54 -5.31 -5.62 -5.81
N LEU A 55 -5.06 -6.91 -5.66
CA LEU A 55 -3.84 -7.57 -6.15
C LEU A 55 -3.76 -7.59 -7.68
N LYS A 56 -4.89 -7.76 -8.39
CA LYS A 56 -4.95 -7.60 -9.86
C LYS A 56 -4.54 -6.19 -10.30
N ARG A 57 -4.95 -5.17 -9.55
CA ARG A 57 -4.60 -3.77 -9.82
C ARG A 57 -3.14 -3.45 -9.46
N PHE A 58 -2.63 -4.07 -8.39
CA PHE A 58 -1.29 -3.83 -7.85
C PHE A 58 -0.52 -5.15 -7.70
N PRO A 59 -0.08 -5.75 -8.83
CA PRO A 59 0.48 -7.11 -8.84
C PRO A 59 1.84 -7.24 -8.15
N TYR A 60 2.48 -6.12 -7.79
CA TYR A 60 3.76 -6.07 -7.09
C TYR A 60 3.63 -6.18 -5.56
N TYR A 61 2.43 -6.04 -5.00
CA TYR A 61 2.24 -6.24 -3.57
C TYR A 61 2.13 -7.72 -3.22
N LYS A 62 2.70 -8.08 -2.09
CA LYS A 62 2.53 -9.40 -1.48
C LYS A 62 1.84 -9.22 -0.13
N LEU A 63 0.65 -9.78 -0.01
CA LEU A 63 -0.14 -9.76 1.21
C LEU A 63 -0.07 -11.14 1.88
N LYS A 64 -0.01 -11.16 3.20
CA LYS A 64 -0.13 -12.37 4.00
C LYS A 64 -1.03 -12.10 5.21
N THR A 65 -1.64 -13.15 5.75
CA THR A 65 -2.30 -13.07 7.05
C THR A 65 -1.25 -13.28 8.13
N ASP A 66 -1.22 -12.38 9.10
CA ASP A 66 -0.39 -12.53 10.29
C ASP A 66 -0.96 -13.62 11.21
N ALA A 67 -0.13 -14.55 11.65
CA ALA A 67 -0.58 -15.73 12.40
C ALA A 67 -1.04 -15.40 13.84
N GLN A 68 -0.56 -14.29 14.42
CA GLN A 68 -0.90 -13.91 15.80
C GLN A 68 -2.16 -13.04 15.82
N THR A 69 -2.20 -12.03 14.96
CA THR A 69 -3.27 -11.01 14.95
C THR A 69 -4.38 -11.33 13.97
N HIS A 70 -4.20 -12.29 13.07
CA HIS A 70 -5.12 -12.63 11.97
C HIS A 70 -5.39 -11.46 11.01
N GLN A 71 -4.52 -10.45 11.00
CA GLN A 71 -4.65 -9.26 10.16
C GLN A 71 -3.90 -9.43 8.84
N LEU A 72 -4.39 -8.74 7.81
CA LEU A 72 -3.67 -8.57 6.56
C LEU A 72 -2.43 -7.70 6.77
N VAL A 73 -1.27 -8.21 6.39
CA VAL A 73 -0.01 -7.47 6.41
C VAL A 73 0.65 -7.51 5.04
N PHE A 74 1.25 -6.37 4.68
CA PHE A 74 2.09 -6.28 3.48
C PHE A 74 3.48 -6.83 3.78
N GLN A 75 3.98 -7.68 2.91
CA GLN A 75 5.41 -7.98 2.87
C GLN A 75 6.12 -6.80 2.22
N HIS A 76 6.92 -6.10 3.03
CA HIS A 76 7.78 -5.01 2.58
C HIS A 76 9.22 -5.51 2.56
N ASP A 77 9.79 -5.62 1.36
CA ASP A 77 11.20 -5.95 1.20
C ASP A 77 12.03 -4.67 1.48
N ARG A 78 12.97 -4.76 2.42
CA ARG A 78 13.80 -3.65 2.92
C ARG A 78 14.71 -3.04 1.86
#